data_AF-A0A7I8W0W7-F1
#
_entry.id   AF-A0A7I8W0W7-F1
#
_cell.length_a   1.000
_cell.length_b   1.000
_cell.length_c   1.000
_cell.angle_alpha   90.00
_cell.angle_beta   90.00
_cell.angle_gamma   90.00
#
_symmetry.space_group_name_H-M   'P 1'
#
loop_
_entity.id
_entity.type
_entity.pdbx_description
1 polymer ?
#
loop_
_entity_poly.entity_id
_entity_poly.type
_entity_poly.pdbx_seq_one_letter_code
_entity_poly.pdbx_strand_id
1 'polypeptide(L)'
;MVKEELSKKLGIDEARLSIQNQANYDLVIQYKSDECYRCSFEEIGLVAGQSTWSTTIDTRWPVKLLVQSKGNVNCSVVDYHFKEYGDYWWTFTKNNCGAITLNNSPKDAFIRTTNTYSL
;
A
#
# COMPACT_ATOMS: atom_id res chain seq x y z
N MET A 1 -17.98 -21.37 10.50
CA MET A 1 -18.17 -20.49 9.33
C MET A 1 -17.05 -19.46 9.34
N VAL A 2 -15.94 -19.77 8.68
CA VAL A 2 -14.84 -18.82 8.51
C VAL A 2 -15.17 -18.01 7.26
N LYS A 3 -15.42 -16.71 7.43
CA LYS A 3 -15.47 -15.78 6.29
C LYS A 3 -14.05 -15.68 5.77
N GLU A 4 -13.76 -16.47 4.75
CA GLU A 4 -12.68 -16.17 3.81
C GLU A 4 -13.06 -14.82 3.20
N GLU A 5 -12.45 -13.73 3.69
CA GLU A 5 -12.48 -12.46 2.97
C GLU A 5 -11.92 -12.77 1.58
N LEU A 6 -12.78 -12.79 0.57
CA LEU A 6 -12.37 -12.89 -0.82
C LEU A 6 -11.19 -11.93 -0.99
N SER A 7 -10.00 -12.46 -1.24
CA SER A 7 -8.86 -11.65 -1.61
C SER A 7 -9.30 -10.85 -2.83
N LYS A 8 -9.64 -9.56 -2.66
CA LYS A 8 -10.10 -8.72 -3.76
C LYS A 8 -9.01 -8.82 -4.83
N LYS A 9 -9.38 -9.39 -5.98
CA LYS A 9 -8.47 -9.56 -7.10
C LYS A 9 -8.09 -8.15 -7.53
N LEU A 10 -6.78 -7.86 -7.49
CA LEU A 10 -6.25 -6.60 -7.98
C LEU A 10 -6.57 -6.50 -9.48
N GLY A 11 -6.98 -5.31 -9.91
CA GLY A 11 -7.18 -4.95 -11.30
C GLY A 11 -5.88 -4.56 -11.99
N ILE A 12 -6.01 -4.12 -13.25
CA ILE A 12 -4.91 -3.49 -13.97
C ILE A 12 -4.53 -2.19 -13.27
N ASP A 13 -3.23 -1.92 -13.21
CA ASP A 13 -2.66 -0.74 -12.54
C ASP A 13 -2.95 -0.65 -11.03
N GLU A 14 -3.24 -1.77 -10.38
CA GLU A 14 -3.53 -1.82 -8.95
C GLU A 14 -2.48 -2.63 -8.18
N ALA A 15 -2.11 -2.14 -7.00
CA ALA A 15 -1.38 -2.88 -5.98
C ALA A 15 -2.15 -2.89 -4.65
N ARG A 16 -1.76 -3.78 -3.74
CA ARG A 16 -2.26 -3.80 -2.38
C ARG A 16 -1.22 -3.19 -1.44
N LEU A 17 -1.66 -2.24 -0.62
CA LEU A 17 -0.89 -1.73 0.50
C LEU A 17 -1.57 -2.13 1.81
N SER A 18 -0.84 -2.86 2.66
CA SER A 18 -1.26 -3.26 3.99
C SER A 18 -0.47 -2.48 5.04
N ILE A 19 -1.18 -1.74 5.87
CA ILE A 19 -0.61 -0.90 6.92
C ILE A 19 -0.82 -1.61 8.25
N GLN A 20 0.28 -1.98 8.89
CA GLN A 20 0.26 -2.67 10.16
C GLN A 20 0.61 -1.68 11.28
N ASN A 21 -0.39 -1.31 12.07
CA ASN A 21 -0.21 -0.43 13.21
C ASN A 21 0.02 -1.23 14.49
N GLN A 22 1.29 -1.37 14.89
CA GLN A 22 1.68 -1.98 16.16
C GLN A 22 1.76 -0.97 17.31
N ALA A 23 1.40 0.30 17.08
CA ALA A 23 1.26 1.28 18.14
C ALA A 23 -0.14 1.22 18.77
N ASN A 24 -0.32 1.82 19.95
CA ASN A 24 -1.58 1.83 20.69
C ASN A 24 -2.44 3.08 20.41
N TYR A 25 -2.10 3.84 19.37
CA TYR A 25 -2.82 5.03 18.91
C TYR A 25 -3.17 4.90 17.43
N ASP A 26 -4.17 5.63 16.99
CA ASP A 26 -4.64 5.57 15.61
C ASP A 26 -3.72 6.34 14.66
N LEU A 27 -3.66 5.87 13.42
CA LEU A 27 -2.92 6.49 12.32
C LEU A 27 -3.89 6.99 11.25
N VAL A 28 -3.69 8.22 10.80
CA VAL A 28 -4.36 8.76 9.62
C VAL A 28 -3.41 8.64 8.44
N ILE A 29 -3.87 7.99 7.38
CA ILE A 29 -3.07 7.72 6.18
C ILE A 29 -3.54 8.64 5.08
N GLN A 30 -2.60 9.39 4.55
CA GLN A 30 -2.82 10.36 3.49
C GLN A 30 -1.99 10.00 2.27
N TYR A 31 -2.56 10.30 1.11
CA TYR A 31 -2.05 9.93 -0.19
C TYR A 31 -2.07 11.12 -1.14
N LYS A 32 -1.07 11.20 -2.01
CA LYS A 32 -1.05 12.12 -3.13
C LYS A 32 -0.37 11.46 -4.32
N SER A 33 -1.09 11.39 -5.45
CA SER A 33 -0.54 10.96 -6.74
C SER A 33 0.29 12.07 -7.37
N ASP A 34 1.43 11.72 -7.98
CA ASP A 34 2.23 12.66 -8.77
C ASP A 34 1.59 13.00 -10.12
N GLU A 35 0.55 12.29 -10.55
CA GLU A 35 -0.30 12.68 -11.69
C GLU A 35 -0.84 14.11 -11.53
N CYS A 36 -1.16 14.49 -10.29
CA CYS A 36 -1.67 15.81 -9.96
C CYS A 36 -0.76 16.53 -8.97
N TYR A 37 0.31 17.13 -9.48
CA TYR A 37 1.26 17.91 -8.68
C TYR A 37 0.59 19.01 -7.83
N ARG A 38 -0.50 19.61 -8.32
CA ARG A 38 -1.25 20.68 -7.61
C ARG A 38 -2.31 20.16 -6.63
N CYS A 39 -2.59 18.86 -6.60
CA CYS A 39 -3.58 18.30 -5.70
C CYS A 39 -3.08 18.32 -4.24
N SER A 40 -4.03 18.38 -3.31
CA SER A 40 -3.76 18.23 -1.88
C SER A 40 -3.59 16.75 -1.52
N PHE A 41 -3.08 16.48 -0.33
CA PHE A 41 -3.12 15.14 0.23
C PHE A 41 -4.56 14.76 0.57
N GLU A 42 -4.95 13.56 0.20
CA GLU A 42 -6.27 12.98 0.48
C GLU A 42 -6.15 11.93 1.58
N GLU A 43 -7.08 11.92 2.53
CA GLU A 43 -7.16 10.87 3.53
C GLU A 43 -7.72 9.60 2.87
N ILE A 44 -6.92 8.53 2.90
CA ILE A 44 -7.30 7.24 2.30
C ILE A 44 -7.68 6.20 3.35
N GLY A 45 -7.36 6.43 4.62
CA GLY A 45 -7.74 5.49 5.68
C GLY A 45 -7.37 5.94 7.09
N LEU A 46 -8.11 5.42 8.05
CA LEU A 46 -7.84 5.50 9.48
C LEU A 46 -7.51 4.08 9.97
N VAL A 47 -6.31 3.89 10.52
CA VAL A 47 -5.84 2.60 11.03
C VAL A 47 -5.81 2.64 12.54
N ALA A 48 -6.72 1.90 13.18
CA ALA A 48 -6.80 1.84 14.64
C ALA A 48 -5.50 1.31 15.26
N GLY A 49 -5.23 1.68 16.51
CA GLY A 49 -4.15 1.08 17.29
C GLY A 49 -4.24 -0.46 17.33
N GLN A 50 -3.10 -1.15 17.27
CA GLN A 50 -2.99 -2.61 17.29
C GLN A 50 -3.81 -3.31 16.18
N SER A 51 -3.89 -2.70 15.00
CA SER A 51 -4.69 -3.22 13.90
C SER A 51 -3.94 -3.23 12.57
N THR A 52 -4.49 -3.94 11.60
CA THR A 52 -4.02 -3.93 10.21
C THR A 52 -5.14 -3.45 9.32
N TRP A 53 -4.81 -2.56 8.39
CA TRP A 53 -5.73 -2.06 7.39
C TRP A 53 -5.09 -2.19 6.01
N SER A 54 -5.86 -2.66 5.04
CA SER A 54 -5.39 -2.83 3.67
C SER A 54 -6.23 -2.01 2.71
N THR A 55 -5.59 -1.47 1.70
CA THR A 55 -6.25 -0.74 0.62
C THR A 55 -5.64 -1.07 -0.73
N THR A 56 -6.39 -0.76 -1.78
CA THR A 56 -5.91 -0.79 -3.16
C THR A 56 -5.31 0.58 -3.50
N ILE A 57 -4.18 0.57 -4.19
CA ILE A 57 -3.45 1.76 -4.60
C ILE A 57 -3.16 1.72 -6.09
N ASP A 58 -3.16 2.90 -6.71
CA ASP A 58 -2.83 3.08 -8.12
C ASP A 58 -1.31 2.92 -8.36
N THR A 59 -0.94 2.26 -9.46
CA THR A 59 0.48 2.02 -9.81
C THR A 59 0.94 2.77 -11.06
N ARG A 60 0.07 3.56 -11.71
CA ARG A 60 0.42 4.30 -12.95
C ARG A 60 1.45 5.38 -12.67
N TRP A 61 1.33 6.02 -11.51
CA TRP A 61 2.14 7.16 -11.14
C TRP A 61 2.86 6.93 -9.81
N PRO A 62 4.05 7.52 -9.60
CA PRO A 62 4.63 7.62 -8.27
C PRO A 62 3.71 8.37 -7.31
N VAL A 63 3.85 8.07 -6.03
CA VAL A 63 2.96 8.60 -5.00
C VAL A 63 3.74 9.07 -3.79
N LYS A 64 3.13 10.02 -3.09
CA LYS A 64 3.56 10.51 -1.80
C LYS A 64 2.58 10.00 -0.75
N LEU A 65 3.11 9.38 0.29
CA LEU A 65 2.33 8.90 1.42
C LEU A 65 2.72 9.70 2.67
N LEU A 66 1.72 10.10 3.44
CA LEU A 66 1.90 10.78 4.71
C LEU A 66 1.08 10.05 5.76
N VAL A 67 1.70 9.77 6.91
CA VAL A 67 1.05 9.16 8.05
C VAL A 67 1.19 10.08 9.23
N GLN A 68 0.05 10.39 9.84
CA GLN A 68 -0.04 11.25 11.01
C GLN A 68 -0.65 10.49 12.18
N SER A 69 -0.15 10.75 13.38
CA SER A 69 -0.74 10.25 14.61
C SER A 69 -0.93 11.36 15.63
N LYS A 70 -1.91 11.20 16.52
CA LYS A 70 -2.07 12.08 17.69
C LYS A 70 -0.89 12.00 18.67
N GLY A 71 -0.02 10.99 18.52
CA GLY A 71 1.12 10.69 19.40
C GLY A 71 2.49 11.19 18.93
N ASN A 72 2.55 12.14 17.99
CA ASN A 72 3.78 12.74 17.40
C ASN A 72 4.56 11.88 16.38
N VAL A 73 3.97 10.82 15.81
CA VAL A 73 4.59 10.13 14.69
C VAL A 73 4.08 10.73 13.39
N ASN A 74 4.96 11.45 12.70
CA ASN A 74 4.74 11.97 11.36
C ASN A 74 5.74 11.31 10.42
N CYS A 75 5.24 10.47 9.52
CA CYS A 75 6.07 9.73 8.59
C CYS A 75 5.65 9.99 7.17
N SER A 76 6.62 10.25 6.32
CA SER A 76 6.39 10.52 4.92
C SER A 76 7.26 9.62 4.06
N VAL A 77 6.66 9.06 3.03
CA VAL A 77 7.37 8.45 1.92
C VAL A 77 7.12 9.33 0.71
N VAL A 78 8.20 9.75 0.06
CA VAL A 78 8.14 10.58 -1.15
C VAL A 78 8.52 9.74 -2.36
N ASP A 79 7.82 9.99 -3.46
CA ASP A 79 8.11 9.47 -4.81
C ASP A 79 8.22 7.93 -4.86
N TYR A 80 7.36 7.23 -4.10
CA TYR A 80 7.33 5.76 -4.13
C TYR A 80 6.54 5.28 -5.34
N HIS A 81 7.12 4.38 -6.14
CA HIS A 81 6.44 3.80 -7.29
C HIS A 81 6.08 2.34 -7.05
N PHE A 82 4.82 2.10 -6.70
CA PHE A 82 4.26 0.77 -6.57
C PHE A 82 4.21 0.06 -7.93
N LYS A 83 4.31 -1.27 -7.90
CA LYS A 83 4.25 -2.14 -9.09
C LYS A 83 2.94 -2.91 -9.11
N GLU A 84 2.38 -3.05 -10.30
CA GLU A 84 1.11 -3.74 -10.55
C GLU A 84 1.10 -5.14 -9.92
N TYR A 85 -0.04 -5.53 -9.35
CA TYR A 85 -0.24 -6.77 -8.61
C TYR A 85 0.69 -6.99 -7.40
N GLY A 86 1.47 -5.99 -7.00
CA GLY A 86 2.33 -6.09 -5.82
C GLY A 86 1.53 -6.10 -4.51
N ASP A 87 2.04 -6.83 -3.52
CA ASP A 87 1.51 -6.84 -2.16
C ASP A 87 2.56 -6.24 -1.22
N TYR A 88 2.26 -5.06 -0.69
CA TYR A 88 3.17 -4.24 0.07
C TYR A 88 2.73 -4.12 1.52
N TRP A 89 3.69 -4.09 2.42
CA TRP A 89 3.48 -3.92 3.85
C TRP A 89 4.19 -2.67 4.35
N TRP A 90 3.52 -1.93 5.22
CA TRP A 90 4.12 -0.80 5.90
C TRP A 90 3.82 -0.88 7.39
N THR A 91 4.83 -1.23 8.18
CA THR A 91 4.69 -1.47 9.61
C THR A 91 5.05 -0.23 10.41
N PHE A 92 4.16 0.16 11.30
CA PHE A 92 4.34 1.25 12.24
C PHE A 92 4.46 0.70 13.65
N THR A 93 5.43 1.19 14.39
CA THR A 93 5.62 0.91 15.81
C THR A 93 5.49 2.21 16.60
N LYS A 94 5.49 2.13 17.94
CA LYS A 94 5.30 3.29 18.82
C LYS A 94 6.21 4.49 18.50
N ASN A 95 7.45 4.25 18.04
CA ASN A 95 8.45 5.29 17.86
C ASN A 95 9.08 5.30 16.46
N ASN A 96 8.65 4.40 15.56
CA ASN A 96 9.32 4.23 14.27
C ASN A 96 8.32 3.85 13.18
N CYS A 97 8.60 4.36 11.99
CA CYS A 97 7.93 3.98 10.76
C CYS A 97 8.88 3.06 10.00
N GLY A 98 8.48 1.79 9.86
CA GLY A 98 9.22 0.85 9.04
C GLY A 98 9.33 1.33 7.61
N ALA A 99 10.23 0.72 6.85
CA ALA A 99 10.21 0.86 5.41
C ALA A 99 9.00 0.13 4.83
N ILE A 100 8.55 0.55 3.63
CA ILE A 100 7.60 -0.23 2.85
C ILE A 100 8.33 -1.47 2.33
N THR A 101 7.84 -2.65 2.69
CA THR A 101 8.39 -3.94 2.29
C THR A 101 7.46 -4.64 1.30
N LEU A 102 8.06 -5.46 0.43
CA LEU A 102 7.33 -6.28 -0.53
C LEU A 102 7.11 -7.66 0.05
N ASN A 103 5.86 -8.08 0.16
CA ASN A 103 5.47 -9.37 0.74
C ASN A 103 5.30 -10.46 -0.33
N ASN A 104 4.75 -10.10 -1.50
CA ASN A 104 4.74 -10.97 -2.68
C ASN A 104 5.21 -10.16 -3.89
N SER A 105 6.12 -10.74 -4.67
CA SER A 105 6.69 -10.08 -5.83
C SER A 105 5.60 -9.71 -6.86
N PRO A 106 5.59 -8.47 -7.37
CA PRO A 106 4.69 -8.08 -8.44
C PRO A 106 4.95 -9.00 -9.62
N LYS A 107 3.89 -9.50 -10.25
CA LYS A 107 4.06 -10.22 -11.52
C LYS A 107 4.40 -9.18 -12.56
N ASP A 108 5.63 -9.19 -13.07
CA ASP A 108 5.96 -8.42 -14.26
C ASP A 108 4.96 -8.78 -15.36
N ALA A 109 4.10 -7.84 -15.75
CA ALA A 109 3.15 -7.99 -16.84
C ALA A 109 3.83 -8.25 -18.21
N PHE A 110 5.17 -8.23 -18.26
CA PHE A 110 5.98 -8.48 -19.45
C PHE A 110 6.34 -9.95 -19.68
N ILE A 111 5.98 -10.90 -18.82
CA ILE A 111 6.15 -12.31 -19.18
C ILE A 111 5.06 -12.68 -20.18
N ARG A 112 5.38 -12.58 -21.47
CA ARG A 112 4.77 -13.45 -22.49
C ARG A 112 5.00 -14.87 -22.00
N THR A 113 3.99 -15.48 -21.38
CA THR A 113 3.92 -16.93 -21.28
C THR A 113 3.89 -17.43 -22.71
N THR A 114 5.06 -17.77 -23.26
CA THR A 114 5.14 -18.56 -24.48
C THR A 114 4.48 -19.88 -24.16
N ASN A 115 3.24 -20.05 -24.64
CA ASN A 115 2.61 -21.34 -24.70
C ASN A 115 3.53 -22.23 -25.55
N THR A 116 4.29 -23.11 -24.90
CA THR A 116 4.95 -24.22 -25.57
C THR A 116 3.84 -25.20 -25.94
N TYR A 117 3.31 -25.08 -27.16
CA TYR A 117 2.57 -26.18 -27.76
C TYR A 117 3.59 -27.25 -28.13
N SER A 118 3.57 -28.36 -27.41
CA SER A 118 4.22 -29.60 -27.82
C SER A 118 3.42 -30.17 -28.99
N LEU A 119 4.07 -30.31 -30.16
CA LEU A 119 3.61 -31.18 -31.25
C LEU A 119 3.84 -32.65 -30.88
#